data_AF-A0A963JJ67-F1
#
_entry.id   AF-A0A963JJ67-F1
#
_cell.length_a   1.000
_cell.length_b   1.000
_cell.length_c   1.000
_cell.angle_alpha   90.00
_cell.angle_beta   90.00
_cell.angle_gamma   90.00
#
_symmetry.space_group_name_H-M   'P 1'
#
loop_
_entity.id
_entity.type
_entity.pdbx_description
1 polymer ?
#
loop_
_entity_poly.entity_id
_entity_poly.type
_entity_poly.pdbx_seq_one_letter_code
_entity_poly.pdbx_strand_id
1 'polypeptide(L)'
;MQRSRRQWLAHAISIAAAAALPGVARASAAPPEVASRWPAARLQGQGRLRFLGLHVYDARLWAPDVVDADRWWSTPLALELQYARRLVGRLIAE
;
A
#
# COMPACT_ATOMS: atom_id res chain seq x y z
N MET A 1 -25.49 -33.65 52.69
CA MET A 1 -24.29 -34.32 52.15
C MET A 1 -24.34 -34.29 50.63
N GLN A 2 -23.18 -34.05 49.98
CA GLN A 2 -22.90 -34.11 48.53
C GLN A 2 -23.36 -32.89 47.69
N ARG A 3 -22.61 -31.78 47.68
CA ARG A 3 -21.34 -31.52 46.96
C ARG A 3 -21.40 -31.80 45.44
N SER A 4 -21.12 -30.73 44.68
CA SER A 4 -20.30 -30.78 43.46
C SER A 4 -20.92 -31.24 42.14
N ARG A 5 -21.95 -30.55 41.64
CA ARG A 5 -22.36 -30.68 40.21
C ARG A 5 -22.22 -29.39 39.38
N ARG A 6 -21.67 -28.32 39.96
CA ARG A 6 -21.62 -26.97 39.34
C ARG A 6 -20.21 -26.51 38.92
N GLN A 7 -19.26 -27.42 38.75
CA GLN A 7 -17.87 -27.06 38.44
C GLN A 7 -17.40 -27.48 37.04
N TRP A 8 -18.30 -27.97 36.18
CA TRP A 8 -17.94 -28.43 34.84
C TRP A 8 -18.61 -27.58 33.77
N LEU A 9 -18.31 -26.28 33.76
CA LEU A 9 -18.50 -25.46 32.56
C LEU A 9 -17.26 -24.61 32.33
N ALA A 10 -16.37 -25.22 31.55
CA ALA A 10 -15.56 -24.57 30.55
C ALA A 10 -14.52 -23.56 31.04
N HIS A 11 -13.43 -24.07 31.64
CA HIS A 11 -12.12 -23.46 31.43
C HIS A 11 -11.66 -23.75 30.00
N ALA A 12 -12.10 -22.92 29.06
CA ALA A 12 -11.59 -22.91 27.69
C ALA A 12 -11.67 -21.49 27.13
N ILE A 13 -10.87 -20.59 27.69
CA ILE A 13 -10.52 -19.34 27.00
C ILE A 13 -9.18 -19.59 26.34
N SER A 14 -9.26 -19.92 25.07
CA SER A 14 -8.16 -20.25 24.17
C SER A 14 -7.15 -19.11 24.11
N ILE A 15 -5.89 -19.41 24.42
CA ILE A 15 -4.75 -18.58 24.02
C ILE A 15 -4.55 -18.82 22.53
N ALA A 16 -4.99 -17.86 21.71
CA ALA A 16 -4.61 -17.75 20.31
C ALA A 16 -4.03 -16.36 20.04
N ALA A 17 -2.95 -16.01 20.74
CA ALA A 17 -2.11 -14.87 20.38
C ALA A 17 -1.10 -15.32 19.30
N ALA A 18 -1.61 -15.70 18.12
CA ALA A 18 -0.78 -16.05 16.98
C ALA A 18 -0.41 -14.78 16.19
N ALA A 19 0.77 -14.24 16.50
CA ALA A 19 1.69 -13.57 15.59
C ALA A 19 1.12 -12.43 14.70
N ALA A 20 0.99 -11.24 15.26
CA ALA A 20 1.12 -10.00 14.48
C ALA A 20 2.61 -9.77 14.17
N LEU A 21 3.21 -10.57 13.28
CA LEU A 21 4.50 -10.22 12.71
C LEU A 21 4.28 -8.99 11.83
N PRO A 22 5.02 -7.88 12.02
CA PRO A 22 4.97 -6.78 11.07
C PRO A 22 5.36 -7.33 9.70
N GLY A 23 4.44 -7.25 8.73
CA GLY A 23 4.73 -7.69 7.38
C GLY A 23 5.94 -6.93 6.85
N VAL A 24 7.01 -7.65 6.50
CA VAL A 24 8.18 -7.05 5.86
C VAL A 24 7.69 -6.40 4.57
N ALA A 25 7.68 -5.07 4.54
CA ALA A 25 7.28 -4.31 3.37
C ALA A 25 8.22 -4.72 2.22
N ARG A 26 7.68 -5.46 1.25
CA ARG A 26 8.45 -5.90 0.09
C ARG A 26 8.78 -4.65 -0.72
N ALA A 27 10.06 -4.35 -0.88
CA ALA A 27 10.52 -3.23 -1.69
C ALA A 27 9.92 -3.38 -3.10
N SER A 28 9.07 -2.42 -3.47
CA SER A 28 8.51 -2.36 -4.81
C SER A 28 9.65 -1.94 -5.75
N ALA A 29 9.89 -2.73 -6.80
CA ALA A 29 10.84 -2.34 -7.83
C ALA A 29 10.22 -1.26 -8.72
N ALA A 30 11.04 -0.28 -9.11
CA ALA A 30 10.60 0.76 -10.03
C ALA A 30 10.21 0.13 -11.39
N PRO A 31 9.19 0.68 -12.09
CA PRO A 31 8.85 0.25 -13.44
C PRO A 31 10.05 0.31 -14.39
N PRO A 32 10.15 -0.54 -15.42
CA PRO A 32 11.28 -0.57 -16.36
C PRO A 32 11.60 0.79 -16.99
N GLU A 33 10.58 1.60 -17.29
CA GLU A 33 10.71 2.94 -17.87
C GLU A 33 11.36 3.92 -16.90
N VAL A 34 11.09 3.75 -15.59
CA VAL A 34 11.72 4.54 -14.53
C VAL A 34 13.12 4.01 -14.25
N ALA A 35 13.28 2.70 -14.10
CA ALA A 35 14.56 2.05 -13.79
C ALA A 35 15.60 2.22 -14.91
N SER A 36 15.18 2.24 -16.17
CA SER A 36 16.08 2.48 -17.32
C SER A 36 16.64 3.90 -17.34
N ARG A 37 15.85 4.89 -16.90
CA ARG A 37 16.28 6.28 -16.80
C ARG A 37 17.02 6.57 -15.50
N TRP A 38 16.55 6.02 -14.39
CA TRP A 38 17.05 6.22 -13.03
C TRP A 38 17.15 4.88 -12.30
N PRO A 39 18.28 4.17 -12.43
CA PRO A 39 18.49 2.88 -11.76
C PRO A 39 18.43 2.96 -10.24
N ALA A 40 18.72 4.14 -9.67
CA ALA A 40 18.67 4.41 -8.24
C ALA A 40 17.29 4.87 -7.75
N ALA A 41 16.27 4.93 -8.61
CA ALA A 41 14.94 5.38 -8.23
C ALA A 41 14.35 4.51 -7.11
N ARG A 42 13.84 5.16 -6.07
CA ARG A 42 13.17 4.54 -4.93
C ARG A 42 11.75 5.07 -4.80
N LEU A 43 10.88 4.25 -4.22
CA LEU A 43 9.52 4.64 -3.91
C LEU A 43 9.56 5.71 -2.79
N GLN A 44 9.16 6.93 -3.12
CA GLN A 44 9.09 8.06 -2.19
C GLN A 44 7.73 8.15 -1.50
N GLY A 45 6.67 7.68 -2.16
CA GLY A 45 5.32 7.74 -1.64
C GLY A 45 4.33 6.98 -2.51
N GLN A 46 3.17 6.68 -1.95
CA GLN A 46 2.08 6.03 -2.67
C GLN A 46 0.73 6.51 -2.15
N GLY A 47 -0.29 6.46 -3.00
CA GLY A 47 -1.64 6.87 -2.65
C GLY A 47 -2.67 6.15 -3.53
N ARG A 48 -3.91 6.12 -3.07
CA ARG A 48 -5.03 5.55 -3.84
C ARG A 48 -6.12 6.58 -4.00
N LEU A 49 -6.56 6.81 -5.23
CA LEU A 49 -7.72 7.65 -5.49
C LEU A 49 -9.00 6.82 -5.51
N ARG A 50 -9.99 7.26 -4.74
CA ARG A 50 -11.38 6.78 -4.84
C ARG A 50 -12.30 7.95 -5.15
N PHE A 51 -13.23 7.73 -6.07
CA PHE A 51 -14.30 8.68 -6.39
C PHE A 51 -15.65 8.00 -6.14
N LEU A 52 -16.47 8.57 -5.25
CA LEU A 52 -17.73 7.97 -4.80
C LEU A 52 -17.57 6.50 -4.33
N GLY A 53 -16.47 6.21 -3.62
CA GLY A 53 -16.15 4.87 -3.13
C GLY A 53 -15.54 3.92 -4.18
N LEU A 54 -15.61 4.26 -5.47
CA LEU A 54 -15.03 3.47 -6.55
C LEU A 54 -13.52 3.70 -6.65
N HIS A 55 -12.74 2.62 -6.74
CA HIS A 55 -11.30 2.69 -6.94
C HIS A 55 -10.97 3.17 -8.36
N VAL A 56 -10.27 4.30 -8.47
CA VAL A 56 -9.89 4.90 -9.75
C VAL A 56 -8.49 4.44 -10.17
N TYR A 57 -7.49 4.73 -9.34
CA TYR A 57 -6.10 4.32 -9.55
C TYR A 57 -5.32 4.22 -8.24
N ASP A 58 -4.23 3.46 -8.31
CA ASP A 58 -3.10 3.51 -7.38
C ASP A 58 -2.00 4.39 -7.98
N ALA A 59 -1.52 5.36 -7.21
CA ALA A 59 -0.42 6.26 -7.56
C ALA A 59 0.84 5.90 -6.78
N ARG A 60 1.99 5.88 -7.45
CA ARG A 60 3.31 5.66 -6.86
C ARG A 60 4.28 6.73 -7.33
N LEU A 61 4.97 7.37 -6.39
CA LEU A 61 5.97 8.40 -6.66
C LEU A 61 7.36 7.79 -6.54
N TRP A 62 8.15 7.92 -7.61
CA TRP A 62 9.50 7.40 -7.70
C TRP A 62 10.50 8.54 -7.90
N ALA A 63 11.61 8.54 -7.17
CA ALA A 63 12.69 9.48 -7.39
C ALA A 63 14.04 8.89 -6.93
N PRO A 64 15.16 9.27 -7.57
CA PRO A 64 16.50 8.88 -7.14
C PRO A 64 16.89 9.53 -5.79
N ASP A 65 16.40 10.76 -5.56
CA ASP A 65 16.63 11.55 -4.35
C ASP A 65 15.33 11.79 -3.58
N VAL A 66 15.43 12.26 -2.34
CA VAL A 66 14.26 12.61 -1.52
C VAL A 66 13.53 13.80 -2.15
N VAL A 67 12.21 13.69 -2.30
CA VAL A 67 11.37 14.75 -2.82
C VAL A 67 10.86 15.62 -1.68
N ASP A 68 11.25 16.90 -1.70
CA ASP A 68 10.73 17.92 -0.78
C ASP A 68 9.39 18.47 -1.31
N ALA A 69 8.37 18.56 -0.45
CA ALA A 69 7.05 19.05 -0.82
C ALA A 69 7.02 20.52 -1.25
N ASP A 70 7.96 21.36 -0.77
CA ASP A 70 8.01 22.78 -1.13
C ASP A 70 8.83 23.04 -2.40
N ARG A 71 9.64 22.05 -2.83
CA ARG A 71 10.58 22.17 -3.96
C ARG A 71 10.50 21.05 -4.99
N TRP A 72 9.45 20.23 -4.96
CA TRP A 72 9.28 19.05 -5.80
C TRP A 72 9.48 19.30 -7.30
N TRP A 73 9.14 20.50 -7.77
CA TRP A 73 9.27 20.93 -9.16
C TRP A 73 10.72 21.03 -9.64
N SER A 74 11.69 21.09 -8.72
CA SER A 74 13.12 21.12 -9.01
C SER A 74 13.81 19.76 -8.87
N THR A 75 13.10 18.74 -8.38
CA THR A 75 13.64 17.40 -8.15
C THR A 75 13.20 16.45 -9.26
N PRO A 76 14.12 15.72 -9.92
CA PRO A 76 13.76 14.68 -10.87
C PRO A 76 12.87 13.61 -10.21
N LEU A 77 11.67 13.40 -10.75
CA LEU A 77 10.71 12.43 -10.23
C LEU A 77 9.88 11.81 -11.36
N ALA A 78 9.30 10.64 -11.07
CA ALA A 78 8.36 9.94 -11.94
C ALA A 78 7.10 9.58 -11.15
N LEU A 79 5.94 9.84 -11.75
CA LEU A 79 4.65 9.44 -11.19
C LEU A 79 4.09 8.28 -12.00
N GLU A 80 3.86 7.15 -11.32
CA GLU A 80 3.21 5.98 -11.90
C GLU A 80 1.74 5.97 -11.48
N LEU A 81 0.83 5.83 -12.46
CA LEU A 81 -0.61 5.70 -12.23
C LEU A 81 -1.09 4.35 -12.77
N GLN A 82 -1.45 3.46 -11.85
CA GLN A 82 -2.04 2.16 -12.19
C GLN A 82 -3.55 2.25 -12.09
N TYR A 83 -4.21 2.39 -13.24
CA TYR A 83 -5.67 2.45 -13.30
C TYR A 83 -6.30 1.09 -12.96
N ALA A 84 -7.31 1.12 -12.10
CA ALA A 84 -8.04 -0.08 -11.66
C ALA A 84 -9.04 -0.60 -12.72
N ARG A 85 -9.16 0.10 -13.84
CA ARG A 85 -10.18 -0.09 -14.87
C ARG A 85 -9.60 0.28 -16.23
N ARG A 86 -10.11 -0.36 -17.30
CA ARG A 86 -9.69 -0.02 -18.66
C ARG A 86 -10.00 1.44 -18.94
N LEU A 87 -8.98 2.17 -19.36
CA LEU A 87 -9.13 3.52 -19.88
C LEU A 87 -9.69 3.42 -21.30
N VAL A 88 -10.85 4.04 -21.54
CA VAL A 88 -11.29 4.33 -22.90
C VAL A 88 -10.59 5.63 -23.28
N GLY A 89 -9.58 5.55 -24.16
CA GLY A 89 -8.61 6.62 -24.41
C GLY A 89 -9.18 8.01 -24.74
N ARG A 90 -10.45 8.10 -25.18
CA ARG A 90 -11.17 9.37 -25.39
C ARG A 90 -11.41 10.16 -24.09
N LEU A 91 -11.38 9.51 -22.92
CA LEU A 91 -11.67 10.14 -21.62
C LEU A 91 -10.41 10.61 -20.86
N ILE A 92 -9.24 10.58 -21.48
CA ILE A 92 -7.98 11.04 -20.88
C ILE A 92 -7.71 12.46 -21.38
N ALA A 93 -7.97 13.47 -20.54
CA ALA A 93 -7.71 14.90 -20.77
C ALA A 93 -8.72 15.67 -21.64
N GLU A 94 -9.99 15.64 -21.25
CA GLU A 94 -10.91 16.78 -21.46
C GLU A 94 -10.93 17.70 -20.24
#